data_AF-A0A845M3H4-F1
#
_entry.id   AF-A0A845M3H4-F1
#
_cell.length_a   1.000
_cell.length_b   1.000
_cell.length_c   1.000
_cell.angle_alpha   90.00
_cell.angle_beta   90.00
_cell.angle_gamma   90.00
#
_symmetry.space_group_name_H-M   'P 1'
#
loop_
_entity.id
_entity.type
_entity.pdbx_description
1 polymer ?
#
loop_
_entity_poly.entity_id
_entity_poly.type
_entity_poly.pdbx_seq_one_letter_code
_entity_poly.pdbx_strand_id
1 'polypeptide(L)'
;EGKTRILLELKCEDQTAVLDYADNSIGIPKASVQNAFLKYHQLTSEFAKKSEGAGFGLYLSKQLIELHRGTLSPIYAAQQDGMHYRLQFPLKLSDEHNKLSSGKSLFYDRGRLVRLELSEIKTFNK
;
A
#
# COMPACT_ATOMS: atom_id res chain seq x y z
N GLU A 1 28.35 5.14 0.89
CA GLU A 1 26.87 5.14 0.92
C GLU A 1 26.35 4.20 -0.16
N GLY A 2 25.48 3.26 0.19
CA GLY A 2 24.85 2.37 -0.81
C GLY A 2 23.77 3.13 -1.56
N LYS A 3 23.73 2.99 -2.89
CA LYS A 3 22.65 3.56 -3.70
C LYS A 3 21.32 2.86 -3.38
N THR A 4 20.26 3.63 -3.19
CA THR A 4 18.89 3.09 -3.15
C THR A 4 18.56 2.46 -4.49
N ARG A 5 18.03 1.25 -4.47
CA ARG A 5 17.56 0.52 -5.65
C ARG A 5 16.10 0.16 -5.42
N ILE A 6 15.29 0.41 -6.44
CA ILE A 6 13.88 0.05 -6.47
C ILE A 6 13.68 -0.78 -7.75
N LEU A 7 13.02 -1.91 -7.61
CA LEU A 7 12.60 -2.79 -8.69
C LEU A 7 11.07 -2.78 -8.74
N LEU A 8 10.54 -2.62 -9.95
CA LEU A 8 9.12 -2.73 -10.25
C LEU A 8 8.97 -3.76 -11.37
N GLU A 9 8.15 -4.76 -11.15
CA GLU A 9 7.80 -5.76 -12.16
C GLU A 9 6.28 -5.79 -12.30
N LEU A 10 5.79 -5.50 -13.51
CA LEU A 10 4.37 -5.55 -13.83
C LEU A 10 4.11 -6.73 -14.76
N LYS A 11 3.15 -7.57 -14.40
CA LYS A 11 2.72 -8.72 -15.19
C LYS A 11 1.20 -8.88 -15.14
N CYS A 12 0.69 -9.64 -16.10
CA CYS A 12 -0.69 -10.06 -16.16
C CYS A 12 -0.74 -11.57 -15.89
N GLU A 13 -1.46 -11.97 -14.84
CA GLU A 13 -1.72 -13.36 -14.51
C GLU A 13 -3.24 -13.58 -14.61
N ASP A 14 -3.67 -14.31 -15.64
CA ASP A 14 -5.08 -14.51 -16.02
C ASP A 14 -5.87 -13.20 -16.20
N GLN A 15 -6.74 -12.86 -15.24
CA GLN A 15 -7.55 -11.63 -15.21
C GLN A 15 -7.08 -10.68 -14.10
N THR A 16 -5.82 -10.80 -13.69
CA THR A 16 -5.23 -10.03 -12.59
C THR A 16 -3.97 -9.31 -13.06
N ALA A 17 -3.91 -8.00 -12.86
CA ALA A 17 -2.66 -7.24 -12.92
C ALA A 17 -1.89 -7.48 -11.62
N VAL A 18 -0.63 -7.89 -11.73
CA VAL A 18 0.26 -8.10 -10.59
C VAL A 18 1.44 -7.14 -10.72
N LEU A 19 1.65 -6.31 -9.70
CA LEU A 19 2.77 -5.40 -9.57
C LEU A 19 3.61 -5.81 -8.36
N ASP A 20 4.82 -6.30 -8.62
CA ASP A 20 5.81 -6.61 -7.60
C ASP A 20 6.72 -5.39 -7.41
N TYR A 21 6.80 -4.91 -6.17
CA TYR A 21 7.67 -3.83 -5.73
C TYR A 21 8.74 -4.41 -4.81
N ALA A 22 10.01 -4.12 -5.09
CA ALA A 22 11.10 -4.44 -4.18
C ALA A 22 12.07 -3.26 -4.01
N ASP A 23 12.60 -3.08 -2.80
CA ASP A 23 13.69 -2.15 -2.51
C ASP A 23 14.82 -2.82 -1.73
N ASN A 24 15.97 -2.14 -1.61
CA ASN A 24 17.10 -2.60 -0.79
C ASN A 24 17.18 -1.87 0.56
N SER A 25 16.04 -1.48 1.13
CA SER A 25 15.99 -0.81 2.44
C SER A 25 16.23 -1.79 3.60
N ILE A 26 16.01 -1.37 4.84
CA ILE A 26 16.27 -2.19 6.04
C ILE A 26 15.23 -3.32 6.19
N GLY A 27 14.09 -3.25 5.49
CA GLY A 27 13.00 -4.21 5.67
C GLY A 27 12.09 -3.87 6.87
N ILE A 28 10.89 -4.45 6.90
CA ILE A 28 9.99 -4.43 8.06
C ILE A 28 10.07 -5.83 8.70
N PRO A 29 10.36 -5.94 10.00
CA PRO A 29 10.33 -7.22 10.69
C PRO A 29 8.97 -7.91 10.51
N LYS A 30 8.96 -9.21 10.23
CA LYS A 30 7.72 -10.00 9.98
C LYS A 30 6.64 -9.78 11.05
N ALA A 31 7.04 -9.74 12.32
CA ALA A 31 6.15 -9.52 13.45
C ALA A 31 5.47 -8.14 13.44
N SER A 32 6.07 -7.16 12.78
CA SER A 32 5.63 -5.76 12.76
C SER A 32 4.93 -5.37 11.46
N VAL A 33 4.83 -6.25 10.46
CA VAL A 33 4.24 -5.92 9.15
C VAL A 33 2.75 -5.58 9.26
N GLN A 34 1.99 -6.26 10.12
CA GLN A 34 0.59 -5.90 10.32
C GLN A 34 0.45 -4.46 10.86
N ASN A 35 1.35 -4.08 11.77
CA ASN A 35 1.36 -2.74 12.36
C ASN A 35 1.80 -1.66 11.37
N ALA A 36 2.61 -2.01 10.36
CA ALA A 36 3.04 -1.08 9.31
C ALA A 36 1.86 -0.53 8.47
N PHE A 37 0.70 -1.20 8.50
CA PHE A 37 -0.52 -0.76 7.82
C PHE A 37 -1.49 0.01 8.72
N LEU A 38 -1.14 0.26 9.99
CA LEU A 38 -1.97 1.03 10.90
C LEU A 38 -1.79 2.54 10.67
N LYS A 39 -2.88 3.29 10.82
CA LYS A 39 -2.88 4.76 10.72
C LYS A 39 -1.91 5.34 11.78
N TYR A 40 -1.02 6.22 11.35
CA TYR A 40 -0.03 6.93 12.19
C TYR A 40 1.03 6.04 12.84
N HIS A 41 1.13 4.77 12.46
CA HIS A 41 2.11 3.87 13.05
C HIS A 41 3.46 4.01 12.33
N GLN A 42 4.46 4.53 13.04
CA GLN A 42 5.84 4.54 12.59
C GLN A 42 6.59 3.39 13.24
N LEU A 43 7.30 2.61 12.43
CA LEU A 43 8.16 1.57 12.97
C LEU A 43 9.42 2.21 13.54
N THR A 44 9.41 2.44 14.85
CA THR A 44 10.60 2.83 15.60
C THR A 44 11.44 1.59 15.84
N SER A 45 12.49 1.38 15.05
CA SER A 45 13.57 0.47 15.43
C SER A 45 14.80 1.29 15.79
N GLU A 46 15.62 0.78 16.72
CA GLU A 46 16.87 1.43 17.15
C GLU A 46 17.85 1.63 15.98
N PHE A 47 17.66 0.91 14.88
CA PHE A 47 18.46 0.97 13.64
C PHE A 47 17.81 1.80 12.53
N ALA A 48 16.53 2.14 12.64
CA ALA A 48 15.85 2.99 11.69
C ALA A 48 16.00 4.45 12.14
N LYS A 49 16.65 5.28 11.31
CA LYS A 49 16.52 6.73 11.42
C LYS A 49 15.02 7.05 11.50
N LYS A 50 14.64 7.89 12.46
CA LYS A 50 13.27 8.43 12.58
C LYS A 50 12.87 8.94 11.19
N SER A 51 11.95 8.25 10.52
CA SER A 51 11.58 8.60 9.15
C SER A 51 10.82 9.92 9.18
N GLU A 52 11.18 10.86 8.31
CA GLU A 52 10.36 12.05 8.09
C GLU A 52 9.04 11.62 7.44
N GLY A 53 7.92 11.75 8.18
CA GLY A 53 6.58 11.41 7.70
C GLY A 53 5.65 10.98 8.82
N ALA A 54 4.34 11.22 8.67
CA ALA A 54 3.34 10.96 9.72
C ALA A 54 2.98 9.46 9.91
N GLY A 55 3.66 8.52 9.25
CA GLY A 55 3.29 7.09 9.27
C GLY A 55 2.02 6.80 8.47
N PHE A 56 1.81 7.50 7.35
CA PHE A 56 0.56 7.49 6.61
C PHE A 56 0.58 6.71 5.28
N GLY A 57 1.78 6.56 4.68
CA GLY A 57 1.93 6.07 3.30
C GLY A 57 1.41 4.65 3.07
N LEU A 58 1.81 3.68 3.90
CA LEU A 58 1.38 2.28 3.74
C LEU A 58 -0.09 2.06 4.06
N TYR A 59 -0.61 2.73 5.10
CA TYR A 59 -2.04 2.72 5.42
C TYR A 59 -2.87 3.19 4.21
N LEU A 60 -2.54 4.36 3.65
CA LEU A 60 -3.23 4.87 2.48
C LEU A 60 -3.09 3.99 1.25
N SER A 61 -1.88 3.48 1.00
CA SER A 61 -1.63 2.58 -0.13
C SER A 61 -2.57 1.39 -0.04
N LYS A 62 -2.67 0.75 1.14
CA LYS A 62 -3.62 -0.33 1.38
C LYS A 62 -5.07 0.10 1.15
N GLN A 63 -5.50 1.25 1.68
CA GLN A 63 -6.87 1.74 1.47
C GLN A 63 -7.19 1.98 -0.02
N LEU A 64 -6.26 2.59 -0.76
CA LEU A 64 -6.40 2.85 -2.21
C LEU A 64 -6.44 1.54 -3.01
N ILE A 65 -5.58 0.58 -2.67
CA ILE A 65 -5.54 -0.72 -3.33
C ILE A 65 -6.84 -1.48 -3.10
N GLU A 66 -7.31 -1.55 -1.85
CA GLU A 66 -8.58 -2.21 -1.49
C GLU A 66 -9.80 -1.52 -2.13
N LEU A 67 -9.77 -0.19 -2.27
CA LEU A 67 -10.82 0.57 -2.99
C LEU A 67 -10.91 0.12 -4.45
N HIS A 68 -9.77 -0.19 -5.08
CA HIS A 68 -9.69 -0.75 -6.43
C HIS A 68 -9.85 -2.28 -6.45
N ARG A 69 -10.37 -2.88 -5.36
CA ARG A 69 -10.55 -4.34 -5.19
C ARG A 69 -9.26 -5.14 -5.31
N GLY A 70 -8.14 -4.46 -5.15
CA GLY A 70 -6.84 -5.09 -5.13
C GLY A 70 -6.45 -5.60 -3.76
N THR A 71 -5.34 -6.32 -3.73
CA THR A 71 -4.68 -6.79 -2.51
C THR A 71 -3.26 -6.25 -2.45
N LEU A 72 -2.77 -6.00 -1.23
CA LEU A 72 -1.38 -5.64 -0.96
C LEU A 72 -0.82 -6.68 0.01
N SER A 73 0.16 -7.46 -0.43
CA SER A 73 0.73 -8.57 0.35
C SER A 73 2.24 -8.44 0.46
N PRO A 74 2.83 -8.55 1.67
CA PRO A 74 4.28 -8.65 1.81
C PRO A 74 4.77 -10.00 1.23
N ILE A 75 5.90 -9.98 0.52
CA ILE A 75 6.59 -11.20 0.10
C ILE A 75 7.81 -11.40 0.99
N TYR A 76 7.92 -12.56 1.63
CA TYR A 76 9.08 -12.91 2.43
C TYR A 76 9.86 -14.04 1.78
N ALA A 77 10.94 -13.70 1.08
CA ALA A 77 11.90 -14.68 0.56
C ALA A 77 13.12 -14.77 1.50
N ALA A 78 13.64 -15.98 1.71
CA ALA A 78 14.73 -16.22 2.66
C ALA A 78 16.06 -15.52 2.31
N GLN A 79 16.21 -15.04 1.07
CA GLN A 79 17.43 -14.41 0.55
C GLN A 79 17.22 -12.94 0.13
N GLN A 80 16.08 -12.33 0.48
CA GLN A 80 15.81 -10.96 0.07
C GLN A 80 16.09 -9.96 1.19
N ASP A 81 17.02 -9.06 0.90
CA ASP A 81 17.24 -7.84 1.67
C ASP A 81 16.19 -6.79 1.26
N GLY A 82 15.71 -6.00 2.22
CA GLY A 82 14.77 -4.91 2.00
C GLY A 82 13.30 -5.29 2.02
N MET A 83 12.47 -4.45 1.40
CA MET A 83 11.02 -4.63 1.34
C MET A 83 10.63 -5.30 0.04
N HIS A 84 9.66 -6.20 0.11
CA HIS A 84 8.98 -6.70 -1.07
C HIS A 84 7.48 -6.73 -0.83
N TYR A 85 6.73 -6.08 -1.72
CA TYR A 85 5.28 -6.08 -1.73
C TYR A 85 4.75 -6.49 -3.10
N ARG A 86 3.74 -7.35 -3.07
CA ARG A 86 2.91 -7.69 -4.22
C ARG A 86 1.59 -6.97 -4.15
N LEU A 87 1.28 -6.21 -5.19
CA LEU A 87 -0.01 -5.60 -5.43
C LEU A 87 -0.72 -6.40 -6.51
N GLN A 88 -1.99 -6.73 -6.28
CA GLN A 88 -2.81 -7.44 -7.28
C GLN A 88 -4.10 -6.68 -7.51
N PHE A 89 -4.53 -6.54 -8.77
CA PHE A 89 -5.76 -5.86 -9.14
C PHE A 89 -6.55 -6.67 -10.16
N PRO A 90 -7.89 -6.80 -10.03
CA PRO A 90 -8.69 -7.41 -11.07
C PRO A 90 -8.71 -6.53 -12.33
N LEU A 91 -8.45 -7.12 -13.50
CA LEU A 91 -8.51 -6.44 -14.80
C LEU A 91 -9.94 -6.27 -15.33
N LYS A 92 -10.87 -7.08 -14.82
CA LYS A 92 -12.31 -6.96 -15.08
C LYS A 92 -13.02 -6.70 -13.77
N LEU A 93 -13.77 -5.60 -13.72
CA LEU A 93 -14.74 -5.39 -12.66
C LEU A 93 -16.00 -6.19 -13.01
N SER A 94 -16.49 -7.04 -12.11
CA SER A 94 -17.73 -7.80 -12.30
C SER A 94 -18.92 -6.85 -12.51
N ASP A 95 -19.92 -7.23 -13.31
CA ASP A 95 -21.12 -6.41 -13.59
C ASP A 95 -21.93 -6.04 -12.34
N GLU A 96 -21.88 -6.85 -11.28
CA GLU A 96 -22.42 -6.54 -9.94
C GLU A 96 -21.87 -5.21 -9.38
N HIS A 97 -20.62 -4.87 -9.72
CA HIS A 97 -19.96 -3.64 -9.30
C HIS A 97 -20.55 -2.40 -9.98
N ASN A 98 -20.95 -2.51 -11.25
CA ASN A 98 -21.68 -1.46 -11.95
C ASN A 98 -23.09 -1.29 -11.37
N LYS A 99 -23.71 -2.36 -10.85
CA LYS A 99 -25.04 -2.32 -10.22
C LYS A 99 -25.03 -1.75 -8.78
N LEU A 100 -23.93 -1.89 -8.04
CA LEU A 100 -23.74 -1.27 -6.71
C LEU A 100 -23.76 0.28 -6.74
N SER A 101 -23.75 0.89 -7.92
CA SER A 101 -24.02 2.32 -8.14
C SER A 101 -25.42 2.78 -7.71
N SER A 102 -26.30 1.86 -7.31
CA SER A 102 -27.58 2.15 -6.65
C SER A 102 -27.45 2.37 -5.13
N GLY A 103 -26.36 1.89 -4.51
CA GLY A 103 -25.98 2.15 -3.12
C GLY A 103 -24.93 3.25 -3.02
N LYS A 104 -25.22 4.45 -3.55
CA LYS A 104 -24.28 5.58 -3.68
C LYS A 104 -23.62 6.06 -2.38
N SER A 105 -24.00 5.58 -1.19
CA SER A 105 -23.49 6.06 0.11
C SER A 105 -22.13 5.48 0.50
N LEU A 106 -21.93 4.16 0.45
CA LEU A 106 -20.72 3.50 0.99
C LEU A 106 -19.45 3.74 0.16
N PHE A 107 -19.56 3.75 -1.18
CA PHE A 107 -18.42 4.04 -2.06
C PHE A 107 -18.04 5.52 -2.05
N TYR A 108 -19.03 6.43 -1.97
CA TYR A 108 -18.76 7.85 -1.75
C TYR A 108 -18.08 8.08 -0.41
N ASP A 109 -18.52 7.40 0.67
CA ASP A 109 -17.91 7.57 1.98
C ASP A 109 -16.45 7.14 2.03
N ARG A 110 -16.10 5.97 1.47
CA ARG A 110 -14.69 5.55 1.41
C ARG A 110 -13.85 6.42 0.47
N GLY A 111 -14.37 6.81 -0.70
CA GLY A 111 -13.67 7.71 -1.62
C GLY A 111 -13.48 9.11 -1.04
N ARG A 112 -14.47 9.62 -0.29
CA ARG A 112 -14.41 10.87 0.44
C ARG A 112 -13.44 10.78 1.61
N LEU A 113 -13.43 9.68 2.35
CA LEU A 113 -12.47 9.43 3.42
C LEU A 113 -11.04 9.46 2.86
N VAL A 114 -10.75 8.72 1.79
CA VAL A 114 -9.44 8.76 1.14
C VAL A 114 -9.07 10.17 0.69
N ARG A 115 -10.01 10.96 0.15
CA ARG A 115 -9.76 12.37 -0.21
C ARG A 115 -9.45 13.26 0.99
N LEU A 116 -10.16 13.09 2.11
CA LEU A 116 -9.91 13.83 3.36
C LEU A 116 -8.52 13.48 3.89
N GLU A 117 -8.20 12.19 3.93
CA GLU A 117 -6.90 11.68 4.37
C GLU A 117 -5.75 12.16 3.46
N LEU A 118 -5.95 12.22 2.13
CA LEU A 118 -4.99 12.82 1.19
C LEU A 118 -4.84 14.33 1.38
N SER A 119 -5.89 15.01 1.86
CA SER A 119 -5.82 16.45 2.16
C SER A 119 -5.00 16.73 3.43
N GLU A 120 -5.00 15.83 4.41
CA GLU A 120 -4.15 15.92 5.60
C GLU A 120 -2.65 15.83 5.23
N ILE A 121 -2.28 14.99 4.26
CA ILE A 121 -0.87 14.91 3.76
C ILE A 121 -0.40 16.25 3.18
N LYS A 122 -1.26 16.91 2.38
CA LYS A 122 -0.90 18.20 1.76
C LYS A 122 -0.65 19.28 2.81
N THR A 123 -1.32 19.19 3.95
CA THR A 123 -1.13 20.09 5.09
C THR A 123 0.15 19.77 5.87
N PHE A 124 0.56 18.50 5.93
CA PHE A 124 1.78 18.05 6.62
C PHE A 124 3.09 18.35 5.87
N ASN A 125 3.04 18.52 4.55
CA ASN A 125 4.20 18.86 3.71
C ASN A 125 4.39 20.37 3.51
N LYS A 126 3.82 21.21 4.39
CA LYS A 126 4.01 22.66 4.45
C LYS A 126 4.81 23.01 5.69
#